data_AF-A0A1Q9MYX7-F1
#
_entry.id   AF-A0A1Q9MYX7-F1
#
_cell.length_a   1.000
_cell.length_b   1.000
_cell.length_c   1.000
_cell.angle_alpha   90.00
_cell.angle_beta   90.00
_cell.angle_gamma   90.00
#
_symmetry.space_group_name_H-M   'P 1'
#
loop_
_entity.id
_entity.type
_entity.pdbx_description
1 polymer ?
#
loop_
_entity_poly.entity_id
_entity_poly.type
_entity_poly.pdbx_seq_one_letter_code
_entity_poly.pdbx_strand_id
1 'polypeptide(L)'
;MTSVKHPNAGELALACQLVAEAMFKSIVHVVFVEFNGERLRIQRTKTGIRYVDVQIGGEPFRIMEQNRQKASQYAKMARERHQILWIFKGDQYYARYLDGQFTILKIKA
;
A
#
# COMPACT_ATOMS: atom_id res chain seq x y z
N MET A 1 -20.99 23.96 2.57
CA MET A 1 -19.70 23.97 1.84
C MET A 1 -18.85 22.83 2.35
N THR A 2 -18.97 21.64 1.74
CA THR A 2 -18.12 20.49 2.05
C THR A 2 -16.81 20.67 1.27
N SER A 3 -15.79 21.17 1.94
CA SER A 3 -14.42 21.14 1.41
C SER A 3 -14.02 19.67 1.31
N VAL A 4 -13.95 19.14 0.09
CA VAL A 4 -13.36 17.84 -0.18
C VAL A 4 -11.88 17.99 0.13
N LYS A 5 -11.49 17.59 1.35
CA LYS A 5 -10.08 17.53 1.72
C LYS A 5 -9.45 16.48 0.82
N HIS A 6 -8.63 16.91 -0.13
CA HIS A 6 -7.72 16.00 -0.81
C HIS A 6 -7.01 15.14 0.24
N PRO A 7 -6.85 13.83 0.02
CA PRO A 7 -6.11 13.00 0.95
C PRO A 7 -4.73 13.61 1.18
N ASN A 8 -4.40 13.83 2.45
CA ASN A 8 -3.09 14.31 2.82
C ASN A 8 -2.07 13.25 2.41
N ALA A 9 -1.19 13.57 1.46
CA ALA A 9 -0.15 12.66 1.00
C ALA A 9 0.72 12.12 2.16
N GLY A 10 0.86 12.90 3.24
CA GLY A 10 1.53 12.48 4.46
C GLY A 10 0.82 11.35 5.20
N GLU A 11 -0.52 11.38 5.28
CA GLU A 11 -1.31 10.31 5.92
C GLU A 11 -1.21 9.00 5.12
N LEU A 12 -1.29 9.09 3.79
CA LEU A 12 -1.13 7.92 2.92
C LEU A 12 0.29 7.34 2.97
N ALA A 13 1.31 8.19 3.02
CA ALA A 13 2.68 7.75 3.21
C ALA A 13 2.87 7.04 4.57
N LEU A 14 2.29 7.58 5.65
CA LEU A 14 2.32 6.94 6.97
C LEU A 14 1.60 5.58 6.97
N ALA A 15 0.41 5.50 6.37
CA ALA A 15 -0.29 4.22 6.21
C ALA A 15 0.56 3.20 5.45
N CYS A 16 1.22 3.62 4.37
CA CYS A 16 2.12 2.75 3.60
C CYS A 16 3.31 2.25 4.43
N GLN A 17 3.90 3.13 5.24
CA GLN A 17 5.00 2.77 6.14
C GLN A 17 4.56 1.69 7.13
N LEU A 18 3.44 1.90 7.82
CA LEU A 18 2.92 0.96 8.81
C LEU A 18 2.56 -0.40 8.18
N VAL A 19 1.95 -0.36 7.00
CA VAL A 19 1.66 -1.58 6.23
C VAL A 19 2.96 -2.28 5.82
N ALA A 20 3.97 -1.55 5.35
CA ALA A 20 5.26 -2.14 4.98
C ALA A 20 5.96 -2.78 6.19
N GLU A 21 5.92 -2.14 7.35
CA GLU A 21 6.47 -2.70 8.59
C GLU A 21 5.79 -4.00 8.97
N ALA A 22 4.45 -4.00 9.00
CA ALA A 22 3.65 -5.18 9.31
C ALA A 22 3.87 -6.32 8.29
N MET A 23 4.02 -5.99 7.01
CA MET A 23 4.16 -6.98 5.94
C MET A 23 5.58 -7.52 5.78
N PHE A 24 6.61 -6.70 5.97
CA PHE A 24 7.98 -7.07 5.57
C PHE A 24 8.98 -7.15 6.72
N LYS A 25 8.72 -6.50 7.85
CA LYS A 25 9.68 -6.44 8.97
C LYS A 25 9.27 -7.26 10.18
N SER A 26 7.98 -7.55 10.33
CA SER A 26 7.51 -8.33 11.47
C SER A 26 8.04 -9.77 11.44
N ILE A 27 8.68 -10.17 12.53
CA ILE A 27 9.17 -11.54 12.77
C ILE A 27 7.99 -12.49 13.08
N VAL A 28 6.89 -11.94 13.59
CA VAL A 28 5.63 -12.65 13.85
C VAL A 28 4.65 -12.42 12.72
N HIS A 29 3.75 -13.38 12.50
CA HIS A 29 2.63 -13.22 11.55
C HIS A 29 1.67 -12.13 12.03
N VAL A 30 1.81 -10.94 11.45
CA VAL A 30 0.87 -9.83 11.65
C VAL A 30 -0.29 -9.96 10.67
N VAL A 31 -1.51 -9.89 11.20
CA VAL A 31 -2.76 -10.00 10.43
C VAL A 31 -3.58 -8.70 10.40
N PHE A 32 -3.16 -7.69 11.17
CA PHE A 32 -3.80 -6.37 11.20
C PHE A 32 -2.76 -5.24 11.32
N VAL A 33 -3.13 -4.05 10.84
CA VAL A 33 -2.39 -2.80 10.99
C VAL A 33 -3.28 -1.81 11.72
N GLU A 34 -2.75 -1.12 12.72
CA GLU A 34 -3.47 -0.02 13.38
C GLU A 34 -3.17 1.28 12.66
N PHE A 35 -4.22 2.01 12.26
CA PHE A 35 -4.10 3.29 11.57
C PHE A 35 -5.34 4.14 11.85
N ASN A 36 -5.16 5.41 12.23
CA ASN A 36 -6.25 6.33 12.58
C ASN A 36 -7.26 5.78 13.62
N GLY A 37 -6.78 4.98 14.59
CA GLY A 37 -7.64 4.35 15.61
C GLY A 37 -8.45 3.15 15.11
N GLU A 38 -8.27 2.76 13.84
CA GLU A 38 -8.91 1.59 13.25
C GLU A 38 -7.94 0.42 13.14
N ARG A 39 -8.48 -0.79 13.23
CA ARG A 39 -7.73 -2.04 13.05
C ARG A 39 -8.00 -2.61 11.66
N LEU A 40 -7.08 -2.37 10.74
CA LEU A 40 -7.19 -2.71 9.33
C LEU A 40 -6.65 -4.12 9.08
N ARG A 41 -7.44 -5.01 8.49
CA ARG A 41 -7.04 -6.40 8.24
C ARG A 41 -6.11 -6.50 7.04
N ILE A 42 -5.00 -7.23 7.21
CA ILE A 42 -4.18 -7.69 6.09
C ILE A 42 -4.91 -8.86 5.42
N GLN A 43 -5.41 -8.60 4.21
CA GLN A 43 -6.11 -9.56 3.38
C GLN A 43 -5.15 -10.20 2.38
N ARG A 44 -5.61 -11.27 1.70
CA ARG A 44 -4.89 -11.93 0.63
C ARG A 44 -5.80 -12.13 -0.58
N THR A 45 -5.27 -11.91 -1.78
CA THR A 45 -5.95 -12.32 -3.01
C THR A 45 -6.00 -13.84 -3.10
N LYS A 46 -6.75 -14.38 -4.07
CA LYS A 46 -6.76 -15.82 -4.39
C LYS A 46 -5.35 -16.37 -4.71
N THR A 47 -4.46 -15.52 -5.21
CA THR A 47 -3.07 -15.86 -5.54
C THR A 47 -2.09 -15.58 -4.39
N GLY A 48 -2.60 -15.23 -3.20
CA GLY A 48 -1.80 -15.02 -1.99
C GLY A 48 -1.16 -13.64 -1.84
N ILE A 49 -1.44 -12.69 -2.75
CA ILE A 49 -0.88 -11.34 -2.68
C ILE A 49 -1.55 -10.58 -1.53
N ARG A 50 -0.76 -10.01 -0.63
CA ARG A 50 -1.28 -9.28 0.50
C ARG A 50 -1.75 -7.89 0.13
N TYR A 51 -2.84 -7.45 0.76
CA TYR A 51 -3.31 -6.08 0.62
C TYR A 51 -4.05 -5.60 1.87
N VAL A 52 -4.15 -4.28 2.02
CA VAL A 52 -4.94 -3.59 3.05
C VAL A 52 -5.76 -2.51 2.35
N ASP A 53 -7.03 -2.42 2.69
CA ASP A 53 -7.89 -1.32 2.27
C ASP A 53 -7.89 -0.25 3.38
N VAL A 54 -7.70 1.01 3.01
CA VAL A 54 -7.56 2.15 3.92
C VAL A 54 -8.45 3.30 3.47
N GLN A 55 -8.97 4.09 4.42
CA GLN A 55 -9.71 5.33 4.14
C GLN A 55 -8.86 6.54 4.53
N ILE A 56 -8.62 7.47 3.60
CA ILE A 56 -7.78 8.65 3.84
C ILE A 56 -8.49 9.88 3.27
N GLY A 57 -8.76 10.88 4.11
CA GLY A 57 -9.53 12.06 3.69
C GLY A 57 -10.94 11.73 3.16
N GLY A 58 -11.50 10.56 3.51
CA GLY A 58 -12.76 10.07 2.96
C GLY A 58 -12.64 9.38 1.59
N GLU A 59 -11.42 9.18 1.07
CA GLU A 59 -11.17 8.45 -0.16
C GLU A 59 -10.64 7.02 0.12
N PRO A 60 -11.14 6.00 -0.62
CA PRO A 60 -10.67 4.64 -0.48
C PRO A 60 -9.36 4.42 -1.24
N PHE A 61 -8.38 3.82 -0.56
CA PHE A 61 -7.16 3.33 -1.18
C PHE A 61 -6.94 1.86 -0.87
N ARG A 62 -6.29 1.15 -1.79
CA ARG A 62 -5.79 -0.20 -1.57
C ARG A 62 -4.27 -0.20 -1.65
N ILE A 63 -3.64 -0.65 -0.58
CA ILE A 63 -2.19 -0.85 -0.49
C ILE A 63 -1.93 -2.34 -0.71
N MET A 64 -1.21 -2.70 -1.76
CA MET A 64 -1.03 -4.08 -2.20
C MET A 64 0.44 -4.41 -2.46
N GLU A 65 0.88 -5.57 -1.98
CA GLU A 65 2.22 -6.12 -2.22
C GLU A 65 2.49 -6.40 -3.71
N GLN A 66 3.72 -6.16 -4.17
CA GLN A 66 4.13 -6.55 -5.51
C GLN A 66 4.04 -8.07 -5.70
N ASN A 67 3.29 -8.49 -6.73
CA ASN A 67 3.27 -9.88 -7.14
C ASN A 67 4.62 -10.32 -7.73
N ARG A 68 5.34 -11.20 -7.01
CA ARG A 68 6.65 -11.76 -7.39
C ARG A 68 6.62 -12.64 -8.65
N GLN A 69 5.46 -13.15 -9.03
CA GLN A 69 5.26 -14.06 -10.17
C GLN A 69 5.14 -13.31 -11.51
N LYS A 70 4.98 -11.97 -11.50
CA LYS A 70 4.90 -11.19 -12.73
C LYS A 70 6.26 -11.11 -13.43
N ALA A 71 6.23 -10.95 -14.75
CA ALA A 71 7.40 -10.68 -15.57
C ALA A 71 7.69 -9.17 -15.64
N SER A 72 8.02 -8.55 -14.50
CA SER A 72 8.36 -7.12 -14.43
C SER A 72 9.63 -6.88 -13.64
N GLN A 73 10.27 -5.73 -13.86
CA GLN A 73 11.43 -5.30 -13.08
C GLN A 73 11.11 -5.25 -11.57
N TYR A 74 9.95 -4.73 -11.19
CA TYR A 74 9.50 -4.71 -9.79
C TYR A 74 9.29 -6.11 -9.22
N ALA A 75 8.79 -7.07 -10.02
CA ALA A 75 8.67 -8.45 -9.56
C ALA A 75 10.05 -9.11 -9.35
N LYS A 76 11.05 -8.78 -10.16
CA LYS A 76 12.45 -9.17 -9.94
C LYS A 76 12.96 -8.58 -8.61
N MET A 77 12.78 -7.28 -8.39
CA MET A 77 13.19 -6.63 -7.14
C MET A 77 12.49 -7.24 -5.91
N ALA A 78 11.19 -7.53 -5.99
CA ALA A 78 10.47 -8.20 -4.91
C ALA A 78 10.98 -9.63 -4.65
N ARG A 79 11.49 -10.33 -5.68
CA ARG A 79 12.20 -11.61 -5.51
C ARG A 79 13.54 -11.44 -4.81
N GLU A 80 14.20 -10.30 -5.02
CA GLU A 80 15.44 -9.86 -4.38
C GLU A 80 15.22 -9.20 -3.00
N ARG A 81 14.03 -9.37 -2.40
CA ARG A 81 13.64 -8.89 -1.06
C ARG A 81 13.43 -7.39 -0.91
N HIS A 82 13.33 -6.63 -2.01
CA HIS A 82 12.87 -5.25 -1.95
C HIS A 82 11.40 -5.16 -1.49
N GLN A 83 11.10 -4.17 -0.66
CA GLN A 83 9.79 -3.91 -0.09
C GLN A 83 8.98 -3.03 -1.04
N ILE A 84 8.07 -3.63 -1.79
CA ILE A 84 7.32 -2.94 -2.83
C ILE A 84 5.82 -3.04 -2.56
N LEU A 85 5.18 -1.89 -2.37
CA LEU A 85 3.73 -1.75 -2.31
C LEU A 85 3.24 -0.84 -3.42
N TRP A 86 2.15 -1.24 -4.06
CA TRP A 86 1.38 -0.40 -4.97
C TRP A 86 0.16 0.13 -4.25
N ILE A 87 -0.12 1.40 -4.49
CA ILE A 87 -1.28 2.07 -3.93
C ILE A 87 -2.23 2.33 -5.08
N PHE A 88 -3.43 1.78 -4.95
CA PHE A 88 -4.52 1.97 -5.90
C PHE A 88 -5.54 2.94 -5.34
N LYS A 89 -6.04 3.84 -6.19
CA LYS A 89 -7.27 4.62 -5.97
C LYS A 89 -8.29 4.13 -6.98
N GLY A 90 -9.26 3.34 -6.53
CA GLY A 90 -10.09 2.54 -7.43
C GLY A 90 -9.25 1.47 -8.15
N ASP A 91 -9.25 1.48 -9.48
CA ASP A 91 -8.48 0.59 -10.36
C ASP A 91 -7.16 1.21 -10.86
N GLN A 92 -6.90 2.48 -10.52
CA GLN A 92 -5.73 3.23 -11.00
C GLN A 92 -4.56 3.14 -10.03
N TYR A 93 -3.35 2.95 -10.57
CA TYR A 93 -2.11 3.10 -9.81
C TYR A 93 -1.92 4.57 -9.44
N TYR A 94 -2.01 4.87 -8.15
CA TYR A 94 -1.91 6.22 -7.60
C TYR A 94 -0.50 6.53 -7.09
N ALA A 95 0.10 5.61 -6.34
CA ALA A 95 1.42 5.76 -5.76
C ALA A 95 2.14 4.42 -5.65
N ARG A 96 3.43 4.47 -5.29
CA ARG A 96 4.17 3.30 -4.82
C ARG A 96 4.93 3.61 -3.53
N TYR A 97 5.20 2.56 -2.77
CA TYR A 97 6.23 2.53 -1.75
C TYR A 97 7.32 1.55 -2.20
N LEU A 98 8.58 2.00 -2.17
CA LEU A 98 9.75 1.17 -2.48
C LEU A 98 10.82 1.43 -1.41
N ASP A 99 11.09 0.43 -0.57
CA ASP A 99 12.17 0.46 0.43
C ASP A 99 12.21 1.73 1.31
N GLY A 100 11.05 2.18 1.78
CA GLY A 100 10.94 3.40 2.59
C GLY A 100 10.59 4.66 1.80
N GLN A 101 10.67 4.61 0.47
CA GLN A 101 10.37 5.75 -0.38
C GLN A 101 8.94 5.69 -0.92
N PHE A 102 8.11 6.63 -0.48
CA PHE A 102 6.78 6.86 -1.05
C PHE A 102 6.88 7.79 -2.28
N THR A 103 6.23 7.43 -3.38
CA THR A 103 6.22 8.23 -4.63
C THR A 103 4.83 8.22 -5.25
N ILE A 104 4.25 9.40 -5.43
CA ILE A 104 3.02 9.58 -6.22
C ILE A 104 3.36 9.36 -7.69
N LEU A 105 2.56 8.54 -8.37
CA LEU A 105 2.71 8.30 -9.79
C LEU A 105 1.94 9.38 -10.54
N LYS A 106 2.58 9.98 -11.55
CA LYS A 106 1.87 10.91 -12.43
C LYS A 106 0.88 10.11 -13.27
N ILE A 107 -0.41 10.31 -13.04
CA ILE A 107 -1.45 9.88 -13.99
C ILE A 107 -1.24 10.76 -15.22
N LYS A 108 -0.85 10.19 -16.36
CA LYS A 108 -0.96 10.91 -17.62
C LYS A 108 -2.47 11.09 -17.86
N ALA A 109 -2.90 12.34 -17.89
CA ALA A 109 -4.23 12.73 -18.36
C ALA A 109 -4.42 12.29 -19.81
#